data_AF-A0A3D4D7C3-F1
#
_entry.id   AF-A0A3D4D7C3-F1
#
_cell.length_a   1.000
_cell.length_b   1.000
_cell.length_c   1.000
_cell.angle_alpha   90.00
_cell.angle_beta   90.00
_cell.angle_gamma   90.00
#
_symmetry.space_group_name_H-M   'P 1'
#
loop_
_entity.id
_entity.type
_entity.pdbx_description
1 polymer ?
#
loop_
_entity_poly.entity_id
_entity_poly.type
_entity_poly.pdbx_seq_one_letter_code
_entity_poly.pdbx_strand_id
1 'polypeptide(L)'
;MKKKRLLPLGILAVLVLAALIYMRPMTLEAMFGLDITQSELVYTDYLTVSIDEPGRSVESSEWLRGEERTETLISLLSQQKFRRSLRNLLPREQTSDMPQNNLIFDADFSFNDGQDYLYFQSSFGQLNLFSTTGNNLMLCTTSRQKEFLQQVYDMLSSDTP
;
A
#
# COMPACT_ATOMS: atom_id res chain seq x y z
N MET A 1 3.61 20.81 44.20
CA MET A 1 3.54 19.54 43.42
C MET A 1 2.74 19.62 42.10
N LYS A 2 1.95 20.69 41.83
CA LYS A 2 1.12 20.79 40.59
C LYS A 2 1.91 21.09 39.28
N LYS A 3 3.01 21.85 39.34
CA LYS A 3 3.81 22.24 38.16
C LYS A 3 4.53 21.06 37.47
N LYS A 4 4.90 20.01 38.23
CA LYS A 4 5.63 18.84 37.69
C LYS A 4 4.75 17.87 36.88
N ARG A 5 3.42 17.94 37.02
CA ARG A 5 2.47 17.11 36.23
C ARG A 5 2.05 17.78 34.91
N LEU A 6 2.15 19.10 34.80
CA LEU A 6 1.79 19.84 33.58
C LEU A 6 2.83 19.64 32.46
N LEU A 7 4.11 19.54 32.81
CA LEU A 7 5.19 19.32 31.84
C LEU A 7 5.04 18.00 31.06
N PRO A 8 4.91 16.81 31.71
CA PRO A 8 4.74 15.56 30.97
C PRO A 8 3.44 15.53 30.17
N LEU A 9 2.38 16.18 30.66
CA LEU A 9 1.10 16.27 29.96
C LEU A 9 1.22 17.13 28.68
N GLY A 10 1.96 18.24 28.75
CA GLY A 10 2.25 19.08 27.59
C GLY A 10 3.06 18.34 26.53
N ILE A 11 4.09 17.60 26.94
CA ILE A 11 4.90 16.77 26.03
C ILE A 11 4.02 15.70 25.37
N LEU A 12 3.19 15.00 26.15
CA LEU A 12 2.28 13.98 25.61
C LEU A 12 1.31 14.57 24.58
N ALA A 13 0.74 15.74 24.86
CA ALA A 13 -0.17 16.40 23.92
C ALA A 13 0.53 16.75 22.59
N VAL A 14 1.77 17.23 22.65
CA VAL A 14 2.57 17.52 21.44
C VAL A 14 2.87 16.24 20.65
N LEU A 15 3.24 15.15 21.33
CA LEU A 15 3.51 13.87 20.67
C LEU A 15 2.25 13.30 19.99
N VAL A 16 1.10 13.37 20.66
CA VAL A 16 -0.18 12.94 20.08
C VAL A 16 -0.51 13.77 18.85
N LEU A 17 -0.36 15.10 18.92
CA LEU A 17 -0.61 15.97 17.77
C LEU A 17 0.33 15.66 16.60
N ALA A 18 1.62 15.47 16.88
CA ALA A 18 2.59 15.08 15.87
C ALA A 18 2.23 13.74 15.20
N ALA A 19 1.82 12.74 15.99
CA ALA A 19 1.38 11.44 15.48
C ALA A 19 0.11 11.57 14.60
N LEU A 20 -0.87 12.39 15.00
CA LEU A 20 -2.09 12.63 14.21
C LEU A 20 -1.79 13.33 12.88
N ILE A 21 -0.86 14.29 12.87
CA ILE A 21 -0.40 14.96 11.65
C ILE A 21 0.33 13.97 10.74
N TYR A 22 1.23 13.16 11.31
CA TYR A 22 2.00 12.17 10.57
C TYR A 22 1.11 11.10 9.90
N MET A 23 0.07 10.62 10.59
CA MET A 23 -0.88 9.62 10.12
C MET A 23 -2.12 10.22 9.42
N ARG A 24 -2.07 11.50 9.03
CA ARG A 24 -3.19 12.14 8.35
C ARG A 24 -3.50 11.37 7.04
N PRO A 25 -4.79 11.09 6.73
CA PRO A 25 -5.16 10.48 5.45
C PRO A 25 -4.79 11.39 4.28
N MET A 26 -4.13 10.83 3.27
CA MET A 26 -3.66 11.53 2.08
C MET A 26 -3.93 10.70 0.82
N THR A 27 -4.02 11.37 -0.33
CA THR A 27 -4.01 10.69 -1.64
C THR A 27 -2.60 10.18 -1.96
N LEU A 28 -2.49 9.27 -2.94
CA LEU A 28 -1.19 8.80 -3.42
C LEU A 28 -0.33 9.96 -3.97
N GLU A 29 -0.96 10.86 -4.73
CA GLU A 29 -0.32 12.07 -5.25
C GLU A 29 0.25 12.94 -4.12
N ALA A 30 -0.52 13.18 -3.06
CA ALA A 30 -0.02 13.97 -1.93
C ALA A 30 1.09 13.26 -1.14
N MET A 31 1.15 11.92 -1.18
CA MET A 31 2.16 11.13 -0.46
C MET A 31 3.46 10.97 -1.25
N PHE A 32 3.38 10.80 -2.56
CA PHE A 32 4.48 10.36 -3.42
C PHE A 32 4.73 11.28 -4.61
N GLY A 33 3.90 12.31 -4.84
CA GLY A 33 4.03 13.20 -5.99
C GLY A 33 3.63 12.58 -7.34
N LEU A 34 3.02 11.39 -7.32
CA LEU A 34 2.55 10.67 -8.50
C LEU A 34 1.03 10.57 -8.47
N ASP A 35 0.37 11.14 -9.47
CA ASP A 35 -1.06 10.94 -9.71
C ASP A 35 -1.25 9.60 -10.44
N ILE A 36 -1.77 8.60 -9.74
CA ILE A 36 -1.99 7.25 -10.29
C ILE A 36 -2.87 7.23 -11.54
N THR A 37 -3.71 8.24 -11.74
CA THR A 37 -4.54 8.35 -12.94
C THR A 37 -3.73 8.69 -14.20
N GLN A 38 -2.47 9.11 -14.04
CA GLN A 38 -1.51 9.34 -15.11
C GLN A 38 -0.60 8.13 -15.39
N SER A 39 -0.82 6.99 -14.72
CA SER A 39 -0.06 5.77 -15.01
C SER A 39 -0.33 5.30 -16.44
N GLU A 40 0.70 4.83 -17.12
CA GLU A 40 0.64 4.40 -18.53
C GLU A 40 0.46 2.88 -18.64
N LEU A 41 0.84 2.15 -17.60
CA LEU A 41 0.87 0.71 -17.57
C LEU A 41 0.85 0.21 -16.13
N VAL A 42 0.25 -0.96 -15.91
CA VAL A 42 0.28 -1.63 -14.61
C VAL A 42 0.85 -3.04 -14.78
N TYR A 43 1.95 -3.33 -14.10
CA TYR A 43 2.44 -4.71 -13.96
C TYR A 43 1.89 -5.28 -12.67
N THR A 44 1.37 -6.50 -12.71
CA THR A 44 0.73 -7.11 -11.55
C THR A 44 1.25 -8.51 -11.33
N ASP A 45 1.56 -8.81 -10.08
CA ASP A 45 1.95 -10.13 -9.61
C ASP A 45 1.03 -10.53 -8.46
N TYR A 46 0.54 -11.77 -8.45
CA TYR A 46 -0.18 -12.30 -7.29
C TYR A 46 0.21 -13.74 -7.00
N LEU A 47 0.08 -14.10 -5.74
CA LEU A 47 0.39 -15.44 -5.27
C LEU A 47 -0.87 -16.29 -5.16
N THR A 48 -0.91 -17.42 -5.88
CA THR A 48 -1.83 -18.49 -5.52
C THR A 48 -1.12 -19.46 -4.58
N VAL A 49 -1.74 -19.71 -3.42
CA VAL A 49 -1.32 -20.78 -2.51
C VAL A 49 -2.36 -21.88 -2.64
N SER A 50 -2.09 -22.85 -3.50
CA SER A 50 -2.91 -24.06 -3.57
C SER A 50 -2.61 -24.95 -2.37
N ILE A 51 -3.65 -25.34 -1.63
CA ILE A 51 -3.54 -26.35 -0.56
C ILE A 51 -3.34 -27.75 -1.18
N ASP A 52 -3.86 -27.95 -2.40
CA ASP A 52 -3.88 -29.24 -3.09
C ASP A 52 -2.60 -29.48 -3.92
N GLU A 53 -1.92 -28.42 -4.34
CA GLU A 53 -0.63 -28.47 -5.01
C GLU A 53 0.38 -27.62 -4.21
N PRO A 54 1.25 -28.24 -3.39
CA PRO A 54 2.26 -27.52 -2.63
C PRO A 54 3.32 -26.94 -3.57
N GLY A 55 3.05 -25.73 -4.05
CA GLY A 55 3.89 -24.95 -4.94
C GLY A 55 3.47 -23.48 -4.87
N ARG A 56 4.45 -22.59 -4.83
CA ARG A 56 4.23 -21.15 -4.89
C ARG A 56 4.20 -20.76 -6.37
N SER A 57 3.04 -20.60 -7.00
CA SER A 57 2.95 -19.96 -8.32
C SER A 57 2.70 -18.46 -8.14
N VAL A 58 3.57 -17.68 -8.79
CA VAL A 58 3.36 -16.26 -9.01
C VAL A 58 2.82 -16.15 -10.42
N GLU A 59 1.61 -15.63 -10.55
CA GLU A 59 1.04 -15.28 -11.85
C GLU A 59 1.32 -13.80 -12.09
N SER A 60 1.95 -13.51 -13.24
CA SER A 60 2.36 -12.18 -13.65
C SER A 60 1.52 -11.72 -14.84
N SER A 61 1.13 -10.45 -14.86
CA SER A 61 0.35 -9.87 -15.95
C SER A 61 0.74 -8.41 -16.21
N GLU A 62 0.58 -8.01 -17.47
CA GLU A 62 0.74 -6.63 -17.92
C GLU A 62 -0.63 -6.09 -18.34
N TRP A 63 -1.05 -4.99 -17.73
CA TRP A 63 -2.38 -4.41 -17.87
C TRP A 63 -2.24 -3.00 -18.47
N LEU A 64 -2.64 -2.87 -19.73
CA LEU A 64 -2.50 -1.63 -20.49
C LEU A 64 -3.61 -0.63 -20.14
N ARG A 65 -3.32 0.67 -20.28
CA ARG A 65 -4.36 1.70 -20.17
C ARG A 65 -5.45 1.52 -21.23
N GLY A 66 -6.67 1.90 -20.87
CA GLY A 66 -7.87 1.68 -21.67
C GLY A 66 -8.52 0.31 -21.50
N GLU A 67 -7.84 -0.68 -20.91
CA GLU A 67 -8.48 -1.94 -20.51
C GLU A 67 -9.37 -1.71 -19.28
N GLU A 68 -10.55 -2.35 -19.25
CA GLU A 68 -11.54 -2.17 -18.18
C GLU A 68 -10.95 -2.48 -16.79
N ARG A 69 -10.18 -3.57 -16.68
CA ARG A 69 -9.52 -3.98 -15.43
C ARG A 69 -8.51 -2.94 -14.93
N THR A 70 -7.71 -2.36 -15.83
CA THR A 70 -6.72 -1.33 -15.51
C THR A 70 -7.39 -0.06 -15.01
N GLU A 71 -8.39 0.43 -15.75
CA GLU A 71 -9.13 1.64 -15.38
C GLU A 71 -9.90 1.45 -14.06
N THR A 72 -10.45 0.25 -13.84
CA THR A 72 -11.14 -0.09 -12.59
C THR A 72 -10.16 -0.09 -11.42
N LEU A 73 -8.97 -0.68 -11.57
CA LEU A 73 -7.96 -0.71 -10.51
C LEU A 73 -7.48 0.70 -10.17
N ILE A 74 -7.14 1.50 -11.18
CA ILE A 74 -6.72 2.90 -11.01
C ILE A 74 -7.83 3.71 -10.32
N SER A 75 -9.08 3.57 -10.78
CA SER A 75 -10.23 4.24 -10.17
C SER A 75 -10.38 3.84 -8.70
N LEU A 76 -10.32 2.55 -8.40
CA LEU A 76 -10.43 2.03 -7.03
C LEU A 76 -9.35 2.61 -6.11
N LEU A 77 -8.09 2.64 -6.55
CA LEU A 77 -6.97 3.19 -5.78
C LEU A 77 -7.05 4.71 -5.62
N SER A 78 -7.47 5.43 -6.67
CA SER A 78 -7.61 6.90 -6.65
C SER A 78 -8.64 7.40 -5.63
N GLN A 79 -9.66 6.59 -5.34
CA GLN A 79 -10.69 6.90 -4.36
C GLN A 79 -10.25 6.69 -2.90
N GLN A 80 -9.13 5.98 -2.69
CA GLN A 80 -8.64 5.70 -1.34
C GLN A 80 -7.84 6.87 -0.75
N LYS A 81 -7.84 6.93 0.57
CA LYS A 81 -6.90 7.76 1.34
C LYS A 81 -6.06 6.87 2.22
N PHE A 82 -4.76 7.07 2.13
CA PHE A 82 -3.75 6.29 2.82
C PHE A 82 -3.20 7.07 4.00
N ARG A 83 -2.88 6.34 5.08
CA ARG A 83 -2.22 6.86 6.27
C ARG A 83 -0.87 6.19 6.39
N ARG A 84 0.16 6.95 6.73
CA ARG A 84 1.46 6.38 7.12
C ARG A 84 1.29 5.65 8.46
N SER A 85 1.87 4.47 8.58
CA SER A 85 1.96 3.77 9.86
C SER A 85 3.04 4.39 10.73
N LEU A 86 2.79 4.57 12.03
CA LEU A 86 3.83 4.99 12.99
C LEU A 86 5.01 4.02 13.05
N ARG A 87 4.83 2.76 12.61
CA ARG A 87 5.92 1.79 12.48
C ARG A 87 7.03 2.27 11.55
N ASN A 88 6.74 3.18 10.61
CA ASN A 88 7.77 3.78 9.75
C ASN A 88 8.73 4.72 10.50
N LEU A 89 8.41 5.12 11.74
CA LEU A 89 9.29 5.93 12.60
C LEU A 89 10.27 5.07 13.41
N LEU A 90 10.12 3.74 13.36
CA LEU A 90 10.97 2.79 14.06
C LEU A 90 12.00 2.19 13.08
N PRO A 91 13.17 1.76 13.58
CA PRO A 91 14.08 0.93 12.79
C PRO A 91 13.35 -0.29 12.24
N ARG A 92 13.57 -0.59 10.97
CA ARG A 92 12.96 -1.78 10.34
C ARG A 92 13.76 -3.01 10.70
N GLU A 93 13.19 -3.88 11.52
CA GLU A 93 13.60 -5.28 11.60
C GLU A 93 12.85 -6.07 10.52
N GLN A 94 13.60 -6.82 9.70
CA GLN A 94 13.02 -7.81 8.79
C GLN A 94 12.67 -9.05 9.62
N THR A 95 11.48 -9.10 10.21
CA THR A 95 10.98 -10.35 10.80
C THR A 95 9.93 -10.96 9.88
N SER A 96 10.21 -12.18 9.41
CA SER A 96 9.41 -12.94 8.45
C SER A 96 8.52 -13.97 9.14
N ASP A 97 7.84 -13.61 10.23
CA ASP A 97 6.88 -14.53 10.83
C ASP A 97 5.57 -14.43 10.05
N MET A 98 5.44 -15.32 9.06
CA MET A 98 4.31 -15.41 8.11
C MET A 98 3.00 -15.74 8.84
N PRO A 99 1.99 -14.84 8.84
CA PRO A 99 0.62 -15.17 9.21
C PRO A 99 -0.09 -15.96 8.09
N GLN A 100 -1.07 -16.80 8.44
CA GLN A 100 -1.81 -17.67 7.51
C GLN A 100 -2.79 -16.95 6.54
N ASN A 101 -2.77 -15.62 6.46
CA ASN A 101 -3.67 -14.89 5.57
C ASN A 101 -2.96 -14.64 4.22
N ASN A 102 -3.25 -15.49 3.23
CA ASN A 102 -2.54 -15.65 1.95
C ASN A 102 -2.68 -14.49 0.94
N LEU A 103 -3.04 -13.27 1.38
CA LEU A 103 -3.20 -12.11 0.48
C LEU A 103 -1.83 -11.50 0.18
N ILE A 104 -1.15 -12.07 -0.82
CA ILE A 104 0.14 -11.61 -1.33
C ILE A 104 -0.05 -11.23 -2.80
N PHE A 105 0.12 -9.94 -3.07
CA PHE A 105 0.11 -9.40 -4.42
C PHE A 105 0.88 -8.08 -4.47
N ASP A 106 1.28 -7.69 -5.67
CA ASP A 106 1.85 -6.41 -6.01
C ASP A 106 1.33 -5.90 -7.35
N ALA A 107 1.23 -4.58 -7.43
CA ALA A 107 0.83 -3.85 -8.62
C ALA A 107 1.71 -2.61 -8.78
N ASP A 108 2.36 -2.52 -9.93
CA ASP A 108 3.38 -1.53 -10.25
C ASP A 108 2.84 -0.60 -11.31
N PHE A 109 2.50 0.61 -10.89
CA PHE A 109 1.98 1.64 -11.78
C PHE A 109 3.17 2.37 -12.38
N SER A 110 3.32 2.26 -13.69
CA SER A 110 4.40 2.85 -14.47
C SER A 110 4.04 4.25 -14.96
N PHE A 111 5.02 5.15 -14.97
CA PHE A 111 4.89 6.52 -15.44
C PHE A 111 6.13 6.90 -16.27
N ASN A 112 5.99 7.91 -17.13
CA ASN A 112 7.10 8.50 -17.88
C ASN A 112 7.91 7.44 -18.66
N ASP A 113 7.25 6.61 -19.46
CA ASP A 113 7.87 5.52 -20.22
C ASP A 113 8.68 4.54 -19.34
N GLY A 114 8.20 4.27 -18.13
CA GLY A 114 8.86 3.36 -17.19
C GLY A 114 10.09 3.92 -16.50
N GLN A 115 10.24 5.24 -16.45
CA GLN A 115 11.27 5.85 -15.60
C GLN A 115 10.81 5.93 -14.13
N ASP A 116 9.50 6.10 -13.92
CA ASP A 116 8.94 6.22 -12.60
C ASP A 116 7.91 5.14 -12.31
N TYR A 117 7.88 4.66 -11.07
CA TYR A 117 6.94 3.64 -10.62
C TYR A 117 6.38 3.95 -9.24
N LEU A 118 5.10 3.61 -9.05
CA LEU A 118 4.47 3.48 -7.75
C LEU A 118 4.17 2.00 -7.51
N TYR A 119 4.84 1.43 -6.53
CA TYR A 119 4.71 0.03 -6.11
C TYR A 119 3.62 -0.08 -5.03
N PHE A 120 2.58 -0.86 -5.31
CA PHE A 120 1.45 -1.12 -4.41
C PHE A 120 1.44 -2.60 -4.04
N GLN A 121 1.85 -2.94 -2.81
CA GLN A 121 1.98 -4.32 -2.38
C GLN A 121 1.16 -4.62 -1.13
N SER A 122 0.48 -5.75 -1.15
CA SER A 122 -0.04 -6.39 0.05
C SER A 122 0.76 -7.64 0.36
N SER A 123 1.16 -7.79 1.62
CA SER A 123 1.68 -9.06 2.13
C SER A 123 1.07 -9.34 3.49
N PHE A 124 0.32 -10.44 3.60
CA PHE A 124 -0.37 -10.85 4.83
C PHE A 124 -1.29 -9.77 5.41
N GLY A 125 -1.93 -9.01 4.52
CA GLY A 125 -2.80 -7.88 4.88
C GLY A 125 -2.06 -6.61 5.30
N GLN A 126 -0.73 -6.61 5.33
CA GLN A 126 0.07 -5.39 5.47
C GLN A 126 0.18 -4.70 4.11
N LEU A 127 -0.16 -3.40 4.07
CA LEU A 127 -0.04 -2.58 2.87
C LEU A 127 1.28 -1.83 2.88
N ASN A 128 2.05 -2.02 1.81
CA ASN A 128 3.34 -1.39 1.54
C ASN A 128 3.21 -0.54 0.26
N LEU A 129 3.59 0.73 0.34
CA LEU A 129 3.61 1.65 -0.79
C LEU A 129 5.03 2.18 -1.00
N PHE A 130 5.52 2.19 -2.23
CA PHE A 130 6.82 2.74 -2.57
C PHE A 130 6.74 3.53 -3.87
N SER A 131 7.59 4.55 -4.02
CA SER A 131 7.73 5.31 -5.27
C SER A 131 9.20 5.47 -5.62
N THR A 132 9.55 5.47 -6.91
CA THR A 132 10.88 5.84 -7.40
C THR A 132 11.17 7.33 -7.24
N THR A 133 10.15 8.19 -7.34
CA THR A 133 10.28 9.64 -7.17
C THR A 133 10.48 10.06 -5.71
N GLY A 134 10.13 9.17 -4.77
CA GLY A 134 10.24 9.39 -3.34
C GLY A 134 10.87 8.18 -2.67
N ASN A 135 12.16 8.26 -2.33
CA ASN A 135 13.03 7.20 -1.80
C ASN A 135 12.63 6.55 -0.45
N ASN A 136 11.34 6.29 -0.19
CA ASN A 136 10.85 5.73 1.06
C ASN A 136 9.71 4.75 0.81
N LEU A 137 10.02 3.46 0.95
CA LEU A 137 9.00 2.43 1.16
C LEU A 137 8.24 2.79 2.44
N MET A 138 6.93 2.88 2.39
CA MET A 138 6.06 3.25 3.51
C MET A 138 5.09 2.11 3.83
N LEU A 139 5.05 1.73 5.10
CA LEU A 139 3.95 0.97 5.68
C LEU A 139 2.73 1.88 5.74
N CYS A 140 1.63 1.45 5.15
CA CYS A 140 0.43 2.26 5.04
C CYS A 140 -0.79 1.53 5.59
N THR A 141 -1.83 2.30 5.89
CA THR A 141 -3.16 1.79 6.13
C THR A 141 -4.19 2.59 5.34
N THR A 142 -5.32 1.96 5.03
CA THR A 142 -6.47 2.62 4.40
C THR A 142 -7.76 2.28 5.13
N SER A 143 -8.82 3.03 4.87
CA SER A 143 -10.16 2.73 5.39
C SER A 143 -10.64 1.39 4.83
N ARG A 144 -11.27 0.55 5.68
CA ARG A 144 -11.77 -0.78 5.26
C ARG A 144 -10.70 -1.61 4.54
N GLN A 145 -9.47 -1.56 5.04
CA GLN A 145 -8.30 -2.15 4.41
C GLN A 145 -8.48 -3.63 4.06
N LYS A 146 -9.10 -4.42 4.94
CA LYS A 146 -9.30 -5.85 4.66
C LYS A 146 -10.16 -6.06 3.42
N GLU A 147 -11.31 -5.38 3.36
CA GLU A 147 -12.23 -5.47 2.22
C GLU A 147 -11.60 -4.93 0.94
N PHE A 148 -10.90 -3.80 1.04
CA PHE A 148 -10.22 -3.19 -0.09
C PHE A 148 -9.07 -4.06 -0.63
N LEU A 149 -8.21 -4.59 0.23
CA LEU A 149 -7.12 -5.47 -0.20
C LEU A 149 -7.64 -6.79 -0.78
N GLN A 150 -8.74 -7.32 -0.23
CA GLN A 150 -9.42 -8.48 -0.81
C GLN A 150 -9.95 -8.16 -2.20
N GLN A 151 -10.61 -7.01 -2.38
CA GLN A 151 -11.13 -6.59 -3.68
C GLN A 151 -10.02 -6.45 -4.73
N VAL A 152 -8.87 -5.86 -4.36
CA VAL A 152 -7.72 -5.77 -5.27
C VAL A 152 -7.20 -7.18 -5.60
N TYR A 153 -7.00 -8.04 -4.60
CA TYR A 153 -6.56 -9.41 -4.83
C TYR A 153 -7.52 -10.19 -5.75
N ASP A 154 -8.83 -10.06 -5.54
CA ASP A 154 -9.85 -10.73 -6.37
C ASP A 154 -9.79 -10.25 -7.82
N MET A 155 -9.55 -8.96 -8.05
CA MET A 155 -9.35 -8.41 -9.42
C MET A 155 -8.07 -8.96 -10.07
N LEU A 156 -6.97 -9.06 -9.31
CA LEU A 156 -5.70 -9.55 -9.84
C LEU A 156 -5.76 -11.05 -10.12
N SER A 157 -6.44 -11.81 -9.27
CA SER A 157 -6.54 -13.27 -9.35
C SER A 157 -7.69 -13.80 -10.20
N SER A 158 -8.60 -12.94 -10.65
CA SER A 158 -9.64 -13.35 -11.59
C SER A 158 -9.04 -13.52 -12.97
N ASP A 159 -8.74 -14.77 -13.34
CA ASP A 159 -8.46 -15.17 -14.72
C ASP A 159 -9.68 -14.89 -15.59
N THR A 160 -9.73 -13.71 -16.21
CA THR A 160 -10.60 -13.51 -17.37
C THR A 160 -10.00 -12.44 -18.30
N PRO A 161 -9.71 -12.79 -19.57
CA PRO A 161 -9.59 -11.79 -20.63
C PRO A 161 -10.89 -11.00 -20.83
#